data_AF-A0A259LKQ3-F1
#
_entry.id   AF-A0A259LKQ3-F1
#
_cell.length_a   1.000
_cell.length_b   1.000
_cell.length_c   1.000
_cell.angle_alpha   90.00
_cell.angle_beta   90.00
_cell.angle_gamma   90.00
#
_symmetry.space_group_name_H-M   'P 1'
#
loop_
_entity.id
_entity.type
_entity.pdbx_description
1 polymer ?
#
loop_
_entity_poly.entity_id
_entity_poly.type
_entity_poly.pdbx_seq_one_letter_code
_entity_poly.pdbx_strand_id
1 'polypeptide(L)'
;MKRKVRWPHWQPTQNMIDRDPELYADIADGMEPGPKNALGSRALYLYVGDRDTYLRIHGTPQPRSIGGRASSGCVRMVMAHINDLYPNVEIGSTAFLYSAEDSVTPQS
;
A
#
# COMPACT_ATOMS: atom_id res chain seq x y z
N MET A 1 -5.10 1.75 13.07
CA MET A 1 -5.05 2.62 11.87
C MET A 1 -5.14 4.06 12.34
N LYS A 2 -4.18 4.95 12.04
CA LYS A 2 -4.24 6.37 12.48
C LYS A 2 -4.43 7.37 11.36
N ARG A 3 -4.23 6.95 10.11
CA ARG A 3 -4.35 7.81 8.93
C ARG A 3 -4.91 7.04 7.75
N LYS A 4 -5.84 7.66 7.02
CA LYS A 4 -6.31 7.21 5.71
C LYS A 4 -6.43 8.40 4.77
N VAL A 5 -6.05 8.23 3.51
CA VAL A 5 -5.96 9.35 2.54
C VAL A 5 -6.63 8.98 1.22
N ARG A 6 -7.42 9.91 0.67
CA ARG A 6 -7.90 9.84 -0.72
C ARG A 6 -6.87 10.50 -1.62
N TRP A 7 -6.56 9.86 -2.74
CA TRP A 7 -5.56 10.29 -3.71
C TRP A 7 -4.25 10.71 -3.02
N PRO A 8 -3.55 9.77 -2.37
CA PRO A 8 -2.31 10.08 -1.66
C PRO A 8 -1.20 10.50 -2.61
N HIS A 9 -0.34 11.41 -2.15
CA HIS A 9 1.01 11.56 -2.69
C HIS A 9 1.80 10.27 -2.44
N TRP A 10 2.68 9.90 -3.36
CA TRP A 10 3.58 8.76 -3.20
C TRP A 10 5.00 9.16 -3.55
N GLN A 11 5.96 8.70 -2.77
CA GLN A 11 7.38 8.90 -3.06
C GLN A 11 8.08 7.54 -2.97
N PRO A 12 8.94 7.19 -3.95
CA PRO A 12 9.79 6.02 -3.83
C PRO A 12 10.73 6.20 -2.62
N THR A 13 11.08 5.10 -1.97
CA THR A 13 12.10 5.16 -0.91
C THR A 13 13.49 5.28 -1.53
N GLN A 14 14.46 5.79 -0.77
CA GLN A 14 15.85 5.87 -1.24
C GLN A 14 16.36 4.50 -1.73
N ASN A 15 16.07 3.42 -0.99
CA ASN A 15 16.44 2.06 -1.40
C ASN A 15 15.81 1.62 -2.73
N MET A 16 14.61 2.11 -3.07
CA MET A 16 14.00 1.82 -4.38
C MET A 16 14.76 2.56 -5.50
N ILE A 17 15.08 3.84 -5.27
CA ILE A 17 15.86 4.67 -6.20
C ILE A 17 17.25 4.05 -6.42
N ASP A 18 17.94 3.65 -5.35
CA ASP A 18 19.28 3.09 -5.44
C ASP A 18 19.29 1.73 -6.16
N ARG A 19 18.24 0.93 -6.00
CA ARG A 19 18.13 -0.41 -6.62
C ARG A 19 17.75 -0.34 -8.10
N ASP A 20 16.76 0.48 -8.44
CA ASP A 20 16.19 0.57 -9.78
C ASP A 20 16.13 2.05 -10.25
N PRO A 21 17.28 2.74 -10.40
CA PRO A 21 17.30 4.19 -10.67
C PRO A 21 16.62 4.56 -11.98
N GLU A 22 16.72 3.72 -13.01
CA GLU A 22 16.05 3.91 -14.29
C GLU A 22 14.51 3.96 -14.18
N LEU A 23 13.94 3.38 -13.12
CA LEU A 23 12.50 3.38 -12.87
C LEU A 23 12.04 4.51 -11.96
N TYR A 24 12.90 4.98 -11.05
CA TYR A 24 12.48 5.85 -9.94
C TYR A 24 13.19 7.20 -9.85
N ALA A 25 14.33 7.42 -10.52
CA ALA A 25 15.09 8.67 -10.42
C ALA A 25 14.28 9.89 -10.85
N ASP A 26 13.53 9.78 -11.94
CA ASP A 26 12.69 10.88 -12.47
C ASP A 26 11.53 11.26 -11.54
N ILE A 27 11.18 10.39 -10.59
CA ILE A 27 10.08 10.57 -9.64
C ILE A 27 10.57 10.52 -8.19
N ALA A 28 11.85 10.82 -7.95
CA ALA A 28 12.47 10.81 -6.63
C ALA A 28 11.80 11.81 -5.66
N ASP A 29 11.34 12.96 -6.17
CA ASP A 29 10.58 13.96 -5.42
C ASP A 29 9.12 13.57 -5.20
N GLY A 30 8.70 12.46 -5.80
CA GLY A 30 7.40 11.86 -5.66
C GLY A 30 6.48 12.06 -6.84
N MET A 31 5.29 11.50 -6.68
CA MET A 31 4.20 11.52 -7.64
C MET A 31 3.00 12.18 -7.00
N GLU A 32 2.50 13.19 -7.70
CA GLU A 32 1.26 13.86 -7.33
C GLU A 32 0.08 12.87 -7.26
N PRO A 33 -0.95 13.22 -6.47
CA PRO A 33 -2.24 12.54 -6.47
C PRO A 33 -2.79 12.32 -7.90
N GLY A 34 -3.10 11.08 -8.26
CA GLY A 34 -3.69 10.81 -9.57
C GLY A 34 -3.79 9.34 -9.96
N PRO A 35 -4.44 9.04 -11.10
CA PRO A 35 -4.73 7.67 -11.53
C PRO A 35 -3.48 6.86 -11.87
N LYS A 36 -2.34 7.50 -12.14
CA LYS A 36 -1.06 6.83 -12.41
C LYS A 36 -0.19 6.63 -11.16
N ASN A 37 -0.59 7.20 -10.03
CA ASN A 37 0.17 7.12 -8.77
C ASN A 37 0.27 5.66 -8.29
N ALA A 38 1.45 5.26 -7.80
CA ALA A 38 1.71 3.88 -7.35
C ALA A 38 0.83 3.44 -6.16
N LEU A 39 0.35 4.39 -5.33
CA LEU A 39 -0.61 4.14 -4.25
C LEU A 39 -2.07 4.15 -4.72
N GLY A 40 -2.32 4.51 -5.98
CA GLY A 40 -3.65 4.55 -6.58
C GLY A 40 -4.59 5.54 -5.91
N SER A 41 -5.88 5.18 -5.88
CA SER A 41 -6.94 6.09 -5.45
C SER A 41 -7.02 6.30 -3.94
N ARG A 42 -6.60 5.33 -3.12
CA ARG A 42 -6.79 5.32 -1.67
C ARG A 42 -5.63 4.62 -0.99
N ALA A 43 -5.23 5.12 0.18
CA ALA A 43 -4.27 4.45 1.04
C ALA A 43 -4.71 4.50 2.51
N LEU A 44 -4.54 3.37 3.17
CA LEU A 44 -4.71 3.15 4.60
C LEU A 44 -3.32 2.93 5.20
N TYR A 45 -2.94 3.75 6.18
CA TYR A 45 -1.59 3.76 6.75
C TYR A 45 -1.58 2.98 8.05
N LEU A 46 -0.68 2.00 8.14
CA LEU A 46 -0.60 1.08 9.26
C LEU A 46 0.40 1.59 10.31
N TYR A 47 0.02 1.45 11.58
CA TYR A 47 0.78 1.95 12.71
C TYR A 47 0.89 0.87 13.78
N VAL A 48 2.01 0.85 14.51
CA VAL A 48 2.17 0.14 15.78
C VAL A 48 2.33 1.19 16.86
N GLY A 49 1.32 1.32 17.73
CA GLY A 49 1.22 2.47 18.63
C GLY A 49 1.15 3.78 17.83
N ASP A 50 2.11 4.69 18.05
CA ASP A 50 2.28 5.95 17.30
C ASP A 50 3.29 5.86 16.15
N ARG A 51 3.97 4.72 15.99
CA ARG A 51 5.00 4.55 14.96
C ARG A 51 4.38 4.14 13.62
N ASP A 52 4.66 4.90 12.56
CA ASP A 52 4.37 4.51 11.18
C ASP A 52 5.22 3.29 10.81
N THR A 53 4.59 2.22 10.32
CA THR A 53 5.29 1.00 9.91
C THR A 53 5.83 1.08 8.49
N TYR A 54 5.50 2.14 7.75
CA TYR A 54 5.66 2.27 6.30
C TYR A 54 4.89 1.21 5.50
N LEU A 55 4.06 0.40 6.15
CA LEU A 55 3.14 -0.52 5.48
C LEU A 55 1.81 0.17 5.22
N ARG A 56 1.25 -0.12 4.04
CA ARG A 56 0.00 0.48 3.57
C ARG A 56 -0.87 -0.61 2.96
N ILE A 57 -2.17 -0.47 3.15
CA ILE A 57 -3.17 -1.11 2.28
C ILE A 57 -3.60 -0.04 1.28
N HIS A 58 -3.34 -0.26 0.00
CA HIS A 58 -3.53 0.78 -1.00
C HIS A 58 -4.01 0.24 -2.35
N GLY A 59 -4.53 1.14 -3.19
CA GLY A 59 -4.90 0.82 -4.56
C GLY A 59 -3.69 0.68 -5.48
N THR A 60 -3.89 0.14 -6.68
CA THR A 60 -2.86 0.19 -7.73
C THR A 60 -3.48 0.43 -9.11
N PRO A 61 -2.84 1.21 -9.99
CA PRO A 61 -3.22 1.31 -11.40
C PRO A 61 -2.88 0.07 -12.22
N GLN A 62 -2.13 -0.87 -11.66
CA GLN A 62 -1.64 -2.05 -12.36
C GLN A 62 -2.27 -3.32 -11.75
N PRO A 63 -3.58 -3.59 -11.97
CA PRO A 63 -4.28 -4.68 -11.28
C PRO A 63 -3.65 -6.06 -11.54
N ARG A 64 -3.06 -6.28 -12.73
CA ARG A 64 -2.38 -7.53 -13.10
C ARG A 64 -1.15 -7.85 -12.27
N SER A 65 -0.61 -6.88 -11.56
CA SER A 65 0.56 -7.08 -10.70
C SER A 65 0.18 -7.62 -9.31
N ILE A 66 -1.10 -7.65 -8.94
CA ILE A 66 -1.60 -8.17 -7.67
C ILE A 66 -1.42 -9.70 -7.61
N GLY A 67 -1.08 -10.24 -6.43
CA GLY A 67 -0.85 -11.67 -6.21
C GLY A 67 0.62 -12.08 -6.25
N GLY A 68 1.50 -11.25 -6.81
CA GLY A 68 2.95 -11.45 -6.74
C GLY A 68 3.59 -10.85 -5.48
N ARG A 69 4.73 -11.41 -5.03
CA ARG A 69 5.56 -10.92 -3.90
C ARG A 69 6.36 -9.65 -4.25
N ALA A 70 5.83 -8.79 -5.11
CA ALA A 70 6.54 -7.64 -5.65
C ALA A 70 6.52 -6.40 -4.72
N SER A 71 5.74 -6.41 -3.63
CA SER A 71 5.70 -5.30 -2.69
C SER A 71 6.71 -5.50 -1.56
N SER A 72 7.35 -4.41 -1.12
CA SER A 72 8.20 -4.37 0.08
C SER A 72 7.39 -4.46 1.39
N GLY A 73 6.33 -5.28 1.40
CA GLY A 73 5.43 -5.51 2.55
C GLY A 73 4.08 -4.80 2.48
N CYS A 74 3.86 -3.85 1.55
CA CYS A 74 2.54 -3.22 1.38
C CYS A 74 1.52 -4.17 0.75
N VAL A 75 0.24 -3.99 1.07
CA VAL A 75 -0.88 -4.74 0.49
C VAL A 75 -1.50 -3.92 -0.65
N ARG A 76 -1.55 -4.50 -1.84
CA ARG A 76 -2.11 -3.85 -3.05
C ARG A 76 -3.46 -4.42 -3.39
N MET A 77 -4.39 -3.53 -3.70
CA MET A 77 -5.77 -3.86 -4.07
C MET A 77 -6.11 -3.25 -5.43
N VAL A 78 -7.04 -3.90 -6.15
CA VAL A 78 -7.67 -3.30 -7.32
C VAL A 78 -8.35 -2.00 -6.89
N MET A 79 -8.29 -0.94 -7.71
CA MET A 79 -8.82 0.37 -7.34
C MET A 79 -10.30 0.33 -6.90
N ALA A 80 -11.13 -0.49 -7.57
CA ALA A 80 -12.53 -0.66 -7.20
C ALA A 80 -12.69 -1.19 -5.76
N HIS A 81 -11.91 -2.20 -5.38
CA HIS A 81 -12.02 -2.81 -4.05
C HIS A 81 -11.52 -1.89 -2.94
N ILE A 82 -10.42 -1.15 -3.13
CA ILE A 82 -9.97 -0.19 -2.11
C ILE A 82 -10.93 1.00 -2.00
N ASN A 83 -11.56 1.42 -3.11
CA ASN A 83 -12.55 2.49 -3.08
C ASN A 83 -13.77 2.11 -2.25
N ASP A 84 -14.18 0.84 -2.31
CA ASP A 84 -15.27 0.29 -1.52
C ASP A 84 -14.88 0.05 -0.05
N LEU A 85 -13.68 -0.50 0.20
CA LEU A 85 -13.20 -0.72 1.57
C LEU A 85 -12.95 0.60 2.33
N TYR A 86 -12.36 1.59 1.68
CA TYR A 86 -11.91 2.82 2.32
C TYR A 86 -12.95 3.54 3.19
N PRO A 87 -14.21 3.78 2.75
CA PRO A 87 -15.23 4.41 3.61
C PRO A 87 -15.60 3.55 4.82
N ASN A 88 -15.55 2.23 4.69
CA ASN A 88 -15.94 1.27 5.73
C ASN A 88 -14.87 1.05 6.83
N VAL A 89 -13.66 1.60 6.66
CA VAL A 89 -12.60 1.51 7.66
C VAL A 89 -12.48 2.81 8.46
N GLU A 90 -12.66 2.73 9.76
CA GLU A 90 -12.56 3.87 10.67
C GLU A 90 -11.12 4.15 11.09
N ILE A 91 -10.85 5.40 11.47
CA ILE A 91 -9.62 5.72 12.21
C ILE A 91 -9.74 5.05 13.58
N GLY A 92 -8.68 4.36 14.00
CA GLY A 92 -8.67 3.51 15.19
C GLY A 92 -8.74 2.02 14.86
N SER A 93 -9.27 1.62 13.71
CA SER A 93 -9.40 0.18 13.35
C SER A 93 -8.07 -0.55 13.37
N THR A 94 -8.06 -1.78 13.87
CA THR A 94 -6.87 -2.64 13.93
C THR A 94 -6.78 -3.51 12.67
N ALA A 95 -5.59 -3.60 12.08
CA ALA A 95 -5.31 -4.54 11.00
C ALA A 95 -4.44 -5.68 11.56
N PHE A 96 -4.81 -6.92 11.27
CA PHE A 96 -4.02 -8.11 11.58
C PHE A 96 -3.38 -8.60 10.29
N LEU A 97 -2.05 -8.71 10.29
CA LEU A 97 -1.29 -9.25 9.17
C LEU A 97 -0.83 -10.65 9.56
N TYR A 98 -1.34 -11.64 8.84
CA TYR A 98 -0.94 -13.05 8.99
C TYR A 98 0.15 -13.38 7.98
N SER A 99 1.08 -14.26 8.34
CA SER A 99 2.02 -14.76 7.34
C SER A 99 1.26 -15.59 6.31
N ALA A 100 1.73 -15.52 5.06
CA ALA A 100 1.20 -16.35 3.98
C ALA A 100 1.32 -17.86 4.31
N GLU A 101 2.34 -18.26 5.08
CA GLU A 101 2.54 -19.64 5.51
C GLU A 101 1.51 -20.11 6.55
N ASP A 102 1.09 -19.23 7.46
CA ASP A 102 0.11 -19.53 8.52
C ASP A 102 -1.32 -19.63 7.97
N SER A 103 -1.61 -18.92 6.87
CA SER A 103 -2.96 -18.86 6.28
C SER A 103 -3.35 -20.04 5.36
N VAL A 104 -2.42 -20.96 5.06
CA VAL A 104 -2.67 -22.09 4.13
C VAL A 104 -2.90 -23.42 4.86
N THR A 105 -2.75 -23.46 6.19
CA THR A 105 -3.06 -24.69 6.96
C THR A 105 -4.47 -24.59 7.53
N PRO A 106 -5.45 -25.39 7.08
CA PRO A 106 -6.72 -25.48 7.77
C PRO A 106 -6.45 -25.98 9.19
N GLN A 107 -6.79 -25.19 10.21
CA GLN A 107 -6.89 -25.74 11.55
C GLN A 107 -7.99 -26.81 11.52
N SER A 108 -7.57 -28.07 11.62
CA SER A 108 -8.46 -29.23 11.78
C SER A 108 -8.79 -29.42 13.26
#